data_AF-A0A9X9WWL7-F1
#
_entry.id   AF-A0A9X9WWL7-F1
#
_cell.length_a   1.000
_cell.length_b   1.000
_cell.length_c   1.000
_cell.angle_alpha   90.00
_cell.angle_beta   90.00
_cell.angle_gamma   90.00
#
_symmetry.space_group_name_H-M   'P 1'
#
loop_
_entity.id
_entity.type
_entity.pdbx_description
1 polymer ?
#
loop_
_entity_poly.entity_id
_entity_poly.type
_entity_poly.pdbx_seq_one_letter_code
_entity_poly.pdbx_strand_id
1 'polypeptide(L)'
;MYEDIGTMLRRLARTAVLVAALGGLLYGGLAAVAEQGYGRWLISLFLAAPMTALLAFVVFDALRRGVFPRRGGSAGRAEQPLAYWSNLVLYAACGLAFGAMAVWSGAELLAAAPERP
;
A
#
# COMPACT_ATOMS: atom_id res chain seq x y z
N MET A 1 -13.29 -36.97 15.64
CA MET A 1 -13.35 -36.45 14.26
C MET A 1 -14.45 -35.39 14.07
N TYR A 2 -15.66 -35.53 14.63
CA TYR A 2 -16.70 -34.48 14.57
C TYR A 2 -16.43 -33.26 15.48
N GLU A 3 -15.71 -33.44 16.60
CA GLU A 3 -15.33 -32.34 17.52
C GLU A 3 -14.33 -31.33 16.90
N ASP A 4 -13.53 -31.73 15.91
CA ASP A 4 -12.60 -30.85 15.18
C ASP A 4 -13.33 -29.89 14.24
N ILE A 5 -14.44 -30.34 13.62
CA ILE A 5 -15.18 -29.53 12.64
C ILE A 5 -15.88 -28.35 13.33
N GLY A 6 -16.48 -28.59 14.50
CA GLY A 6 -17.17 -27.55 15.26
C GLY A 6 -16.22 -26.45 15.77
N THR A 7 -15.02 -26.83 16.20
CA THR A 7 -14.00 -25.86 16.64
C THR A 7 -13.38 -25.10 15.46
N MET A 8 -13.16 -25.75 14.31
CA MET A 8 -12.75 -25.08 13.06
C MET A 8 -13.79 -24.06 12.58
N LEU A 9 -15.06 -24.44 12.50
CA LEU A 9 -16.13 -23.54 12.07
C LEU A 9 -16.25 -22.33 12.99
N ARG A 10 -16.13 -22.53 14.31
CA ARG A 10 -16.15 -21.44 15.29
C ARG A 10 -14.96 -20.49 15.13
N ARG A 11 -13.76 -21.01 14.83
CA ARG A 11 -12.58 -20.17 14.53
C ARG A 11 -12.81 -19.36 13.26
N LEU A 12 -13.24 -19.99 12.17
CA LEU A 12 -13.55 -19.33 10.89
C LEU A 12 -14.62 -18.25 11.05
N ALA A 13 -15.70 -18.53 11.77
CA ALA A 13 -16.75 -17.56 12.06
C ALA A 13 -16.20 -16.37 12.85
N ARG A 14 -15.33 -16.61 13.85
CA ARG A 14 -14.71 -15.54 14.63
C ARG A 14 -13.78 -14.68 13.79
N THR A 15 -12.95 -15.27 12.94
CA THR A 15 -12.11 -14.50 12.00
C THR A 15 -12.96 -13.73 11.01
N ALA A 16 -14.02 -14.32 10.45
CA ALA A 16 -14.93 -13.64 9.53
C ALA A 16 -15.61 -12.44 10.18
N VAL A 17 -16.11 -12.59 11.42
CA VAL A 17 -16.71 -11.49 12.19
C VAL A 17 -15.69 -10.41 12.50
N LEU A 18 -14.47 -10.77 12.91
CA LEU A 18 -13.42 -9.78 13.17
C LEU A 18 -13.02 -9.04 11.90
N VAL A 19 -12.88 -9.73 10.77
CA VAL A 19 -12.57 -9.11 9.47
C VAL A 19 -13.71 -8.20 9.02
N ALA A 20 -14.96 -8.62 9.18
CA ALA A 20 -16.13 -7.81 8.84
C ALA A 20 -16.23 -6.56 9.74
N ALA A 21 -16.02 -6.69 11.05
CA ALA A 21 -16.03 -5.58 11.99
C ALA A 21 -14.90 -4.59 11.72
N LEU A 22 -13.68 -5.08 11.47
CA LEU A 22 -12.53 -4.25 11.12
C LEU A 22 -12.76 -3.54 9.79
N GLY A 23 -13.26 -4.26 8.78
CA GLY A 23 -13.60 -3.72 7.47
C GLY A 23 -14.67 -2.63 7.56
N GLY A 24 -15.72 -2.85 8.37
CA GLY A 24 -16.76 -1.87 8.64
C GLY A 24 -16.23 -0.61 9.32
N LEU A 25 -15.35 -0.75 10.32
CA LEU A 25 -14.69 0.38 10.98
C LEU A 25 -13.80 1.17 10.02
N LEU A 26 -13.00 0.49 9.20
CA LEU A 26 -12.14 1.11 8.20
C LEU A 26 -12.97 1.87 7.17
N TYR A 27 -13.99 1.23 6.61
CA TYR A 27 -14.87 1.83 5.63
C TYR A 27 -15.64 3.02 6.22
N GLY A 28 -16.18 2.90 7.43
CA GLY A 28 -16.88 4.00 8.11
C GLY A 28 -15.97 5.20 8.36
N GLY A 29 -14.72 4.97 8.80
CA GLY A 29 -13.72 6.02 8.95
C GLY A 29 -13.36 6.69 7.61
N LEU A 30 -13.16 5.89 6.56
CA LEU A 30 -12.93 6.38 5.20
C LEU A 30 -14.09 7.21 4.65
N ALA A 31 -15.32 6.75 4.86
CA ALA A 31 -16.54 7.46 4.44
C ALA A 31 -16.68 8.81 5.16
N ALA A 32 -16.47 8.83 6.49
CA ALA A 32 -16.52 10.06 7.28
C ALA A 32 -15.44 11.07 6.87
N VAL A 33 -14.25 10.59 6.48
CA VAL A 33 -13.20 11.45 5.93
C VAL A 33 -13.57 11.91 4.52
N ALA A 34 -14.14 11.04 3.68
CA ALA A 34 -14.51 11.35 2.29
C ALA A 34 -15.62 12.39 2.17
N GLU A 35 -16.51 12.50 3.16
CA GLU A 35 -17.53 13.56 3.22
C GLU A 35 -16.93 14.97 3.43
N GLN A 36 -15.67 15.06 3.85
CA GLN A 36 -14.97 16.34 3.95
C GLN A 36 -14.50 16.80 2.56
N GLY A 37 -14.58 18.09 2.26
CA GLY A 37 -14.16 18.65 0.96
C GLY A 37 -12.70 18.34 0.58
N TYR A 38 -11.85 18.07 1.57
CA TYR A 38 -10.44 17.67 1.41
C TYR A 38 -10.17 16.18 1.67
N GLY A 39 -11.21 15.38 1.96
CA GLY A 39 -11.13 13.97 2.30
C GLY A 39 -10.44 13.11 1.25
N ARG A 40 -10.78 13.33 -0.03
CA ARG A 40 -10.16 12.62 -1.16
C ARG A 40 -8.64 12.77 -1.19
N TRP A 41 -8.13 13.96 -0.85
CA TRP A 41 -6.70 14.26 -0.88
C TRP A 41 -5.98 13.66 0.31
N LEU A 42 -6.60 13.67 1.50
CA LEU A 42 -6.09 12.98 2.68
C LEU A 42 -5.97 11.47 2.45
N ILE A 43 -7.02 10.85 1.89
CA ILE A 43 -7.03 9.41 1.61
C ILE A 43 -5.95 9.06 0.58
N SER A 44 -5.87 9.85 -0.50
CA SER A 44 -4.85 9.69 -1.54
C SER A 44 -3.44 9.81 -0.95
N LEU A 45 -3.17 10.85 -0.15
CA LEU A 45 -1.88 11.06 0.49
C LEU A 45 -1.53 9.91 1.44
N PHE A 46 -2.49 9.47 2.26
CA PHE A 46 -2.29 8.41 3.23
C PHE A 46 -2.01 7.04 2.57
N LEU A 47 -2.56 6.78 1.37
CA LEU A 47 -2.24 5.56 0.61
C LEU A 47 -0.95 5.70 -0.20
N ALA A 48 -0.79 6.81 -0.93
CA ALA A 48 0.28 6.99 -1.89
C ALA A 48 1.65 7.20 -1.22
N ALA A 49 1.71 7.95 -0.12
CA ALA A 49 2.96 8.24 0.58
C ALA A 49 3.66 6.98 1.13
N PRO A 50 3.01 6.09 1.92
CA PRO A 50 3.66 4.88 2.41
C PRO A 50 3.99 3.90 1.28
N MET A 51 3.15 3.79 0.24
CA MET A 51 3.48 2.96 -0.92
C MET A 51 4.71 3.48 -1.66
N THR A 52 4.82 4.80 -1.85
CA THR A 52 6.02 5.42 -2.43
C THR A 52 7.27 5.10 -1.62
N ALA A 53 7.21 5.24 -0.29
CA ALA A 53 8.32 4.96 0.59
C ALA A 53 8.75 3.48 0.53
N LEU A 54 7.79 2.54 0.54
CA LEU A 54 8.06 1.11 0.41
C LEU A 54 8.69 0.76 -0.93
N LEU A 55 8.15 1.29 -2.04
CA LEU A 55 8.71 1.05 -3.37
C LEU A 55 10.11 1.64 -3.51
N ALA A 56 10.33 2.86 -3.01
CA ALA A 56 11.65 3.49 -2.99
C ALA A 56 12.66 2.67 -2.18
N PHE A 57 12.25 2.14 -1.02
CA PHE A 57 13.09 1.27 -0.21
C PHE A 57 13.47 -0.01 -0.95
N VAL A 58 12.52 -0.67 -1.61
CA VAL A 58 12.78 -1.89 -2.41
C VAL A 58 13.74 -1.60 -3.55
N VAL A 59 13.53 -0.51 -4.29
CA VAL A 59 14.40 -0.11 -5.40
C VAL A 59 15.81 0.22 -4.90
N PHE A 60 15.92 0.97 -3.80
CA PHE A 60 17.20 1.33 -3.20
C PHE A 60 17.96 0.12 -2.67
N ASP A 61 17.29 -0.79 -1.97
CA ASP A 61 17.89 -2.01 -1.45
C ASP A 61 18.33 -2.94 -2.59
N ALA A 62 17.52 -3.06 -3.65
CA ALA A 62 17.90 -3.83 -4.84
C ALA A 62 19.13 -3.25 -5.54
N LEU A 63 19.21 -1.91 -5.70
CA LEU A 63 20.37 -1.22 -6.24
C LEU A 63 21.63 -1.43 -5.39
N ARG A 64 21.49 -1.39 -4.06
CA ARG A 64 22.59 -1.56 -3.11
C ARG A 64 23.12 -3.00 -3.08
N ARG A 65 22.23 -3.99 -3.11
CA ARG A 65 22.58 -5.42 -2.99
C ARG A 65 22.81 -6.09 -4.35
N GLY A 66 22.36 -5.48 -5.44
CA GLY A 66 22.40 -6.09 -6.77
C GLY A 66 21.44 -7.27 -6.94
N VAL A 67 20.47 -7.40 -6.03
CA VAL A 67 19.54 -8.52 -5.97
C VAL A 67 18.13 -7.98 -5.76
N PHE A 68 17.19 -8.36 -6.64
CA PHE A 68 15.80 -7.95 -6.57
C PHE A 68 14.92 -9.09 -6.02
N PRO A 69 14.16 -8.87 -4.93
CA PRO A 69 13.28 -9.90 -4.38
C PRO A 69 12.07 -10.13 -5.29
N ARG A 70 11.72 -11.40 -5.56
CA ARG A 70 10.54 -11.76 -6.35
C ARG A 70 9.77 -12.90 -5.68
N ARG A 71 8.52 -13.11 -6.09
CA ARG A 71 7.73 -14.23 -5.58
C ARG A 71 8.43 -15.55 -5.93
N GLY A 72 8.82 -16.33 -4.91
CA GLY A 72 9.51 -17.60 -5.09
C GLY A 72 11.04 -17.51 -5.30
N GLY A 73 11.69 -16.38 -5.00
CA GLY A 73 13.16 -16.29 -5.00
C GLY A 73 13.70 -14.87 -5.15
N SER A 74 14.88 -14.75 -5.76
CA SER A 74 15.52 -13.46 -6.03
C SER A 74 16.13 -13.44 -7.43
N ALA A 75 16.07 -12.30 -8.10
CA ALA A 75 16.77 -12.07 -9.37
C ALA A 75 18.07 -11.30 -9.10
N GLY A 76 19.22 -11.95 -9.27
CA GLY A 76 20.52 -11.29 -9.21
C GLY A 76 20.85 -10.57 -10.52
N ARG A 77 21.55 -9.43 -10.44
CA ARG A 77 21.98 -8.67 -11.61
C ARG A 77 22.87 -9.48 -12.56
N ALA A 78 23.71 -10.37 -12.04
CA ALA A 78 24.63 -11.19 -12.84
C ALA A 78 23.95 -12.43 -13.46
N GLU A 79 23.07 -13.09 -12.72
CA GLU A 79 22.44 -14.35 -13.14
C GLU A 79 21.23 -14.11 -14.06
N GLN A 80 20.42 -13.09 -13.75
CA GLN A 80 19.16 -12.80 -14.46
C GLN A 80 19.04 -11.29 -14.72
N PRO A 81 19.92 -10.70 -15.55
CA PRO A 81 20.00 -9.25 -15.75
C PRO A 81 18.69 -8.66 -16.28
N LEU A 82 18.06 -9.31 -17.25
CA LEU A 82 16.80 -8.82 -17.83
C LEU A 82 15.68 -8.79 -16.80
N ALA A 83 15.54 -9.84 -15.98
CA ALA A 83 14.53 -9.90 -14.93
C ALA A 83 14.81 -8.91 -13.79
N TYR A 84 16.09 -8.70 -13.45
CA TYR A 84 16.49 -7.70 -12.47
C TYR A 84 16.09 -6.29 -12.94
N TRP A 85 16.49 -5.89 -14.15
CA TRP A 85 16.26 -4.53 -14.64
C TRP A 85 14.79 -4.25 -14.97
N SER A 86 14.04 -5.22 -15.51
CA SER A 86 12.62 -5.03 -15.80
C SER A 86 11.80 -4.80 -14.53
N ASN A 87 12.04 -5.59 -13.48
CA ASN A 87 11.39 -5.41 -12.18
C ASN A 87 11.81 -4.09 -11.52
N LEU A 88 13.10 -3.76 -11.57
CA LEU A 88 13.61 -2.51 -11.01
C LEU A 88 12.96 -1.29 -11.68
N VAL A 89 12.90 -1.26 -13.01
CA VAL A 89 12.28 -0.17 -13.78
C VAL A 89 10.79 -0.08 -13.49
N LEU A 90 10.07 -1.21 -13.45
CA LEU A 90 8.65 -1.22 -13.14
C LEU A 90 8.37 -0.67 -11.74
N TYR A 91 9.09 -1.14 -10.72
CA TYR A 91 8.91 -0.67 -9.35
C TYR A 91 9.31 0.79 -9.18
N ALA A 92 10.37 1.24 -9.87
CA ALA A 92 10.76 2.64 -9.90
C ALA A 92 9.67 3.51 -10.55
N ALA A 93 9.11 3.08 -11.69
CA ALA A 93 8.02 3.79 -12.35
C ALA A 93 6.76 3.87 -11.49
N CYS A 94 6.37 2.76 -10.84
CA CYS A 94 5.28 2.76 -9.86
C CYS A 94 5.57 3.71 -8.68
N GLY A 95 6.79 3.68 -8.15
CA GLY A 95 7.20 4.58 -7.06
C GLY A 95 7.11 6.04 -7.45
N LEU A 96 7.54 6.40 -8.67
CA LEU A 96 7.40 7.76 -9.20
C LEU A 96 5.94 8.17 -9.38
N ALA A 97 5.09 7.27 -9.89
CA ALA A 97 3.66 7.55 -10.06
C ALA A 97 2.96 7.80 -8.71
N PHE A 98 3.19 6.93 -7.72
CA PHE A 98 2.65 7.15 -6.37
C PHE A 98 3.26 8.40 -5.71
N GLY A 99 4.54 8.67 -5.93
CA GLY A 99 5.20 9.87 -5.42
C GLY A 99 4.58 11.14 -6.00
N ALA A 100 4.32 11.16 -7.31
CA ALA A 100 3.64 12.27 -7.97
C ALA A 100 2.22 12.47 -7.42
N MET A 101 1.46 11.38 -7.22
CA MET A 101 0.12 11.44 -6.60
C MET A 101 0.17 11.98 -5.18
N ALA A 102 1.14 11.55 -4.37
CA ALA A 102 1.33 12.03 -3.00
C ALA A 102 1.68 13.54 -2.98
N VAL A 103 2.60 13.97 -3.84
CA VAL A 103 2.98 15.39 -3.96
C VAL A 103 1.80 16.23 -4.42
N TRP A 104 1.06 15.79 -5.44
CA TRP A 104 -0.14 16.47 -5.91
C TRP A 104 -1.18 16.61 -4.79
N SER A 105 -1.49 15.50 -4.11
CA SER A 105 -2.48 15.49 -3.04
C SER A 105 -2.07 16.35 -1.86
N GLY A 106 -0.77 16.40 -1.54
CA GLY A 106 -0.22 17.30 -0.53
C GLY A 106 -0.33 18.77 -0.94
N ALA A 107 -0.05 19.11 -2.21
CA ALA A 107 -0.19 20.46 -2.72
C ALA A 107 -1.65 20.96 -2.65
N GLU A 108 -2.61 20.11 -3.03
CA GLU A 108 -4.05 20.41 -2.93
C GLU A 108 -4.51 20.58 -1.48
N LEU A 109 -4.00 19.78 -0.55
CA LEU A 109 -4.29 19.94 0.88
C LEU A 109 -3.76 21.26 1.44
N LEU A 110 -2.56 21.67 1.02
CA LEU A 110 -1.99 22.96 1.41
C LEU A 110 -2.75 24.13 0.78
N ALA A 111 -3.21 23.98 -0.47
CA ALA A 111 -4.02 24.99 -1.15
C ALA A 111 -5.44 25.12 -0.57
N ALA A 112 -5.97 24.06 0.07
CA ALA A 112 -7.24 24.08 0.80
C ALA A 112 -7.12 24.58 2.25
N ALA A 113 -5.92 24.76 2.78
CA ALA A 113 -5.69 25.27 4.14
C ALA A 113 -5.99 26.77 4.38
N PRO A 114 -5.86 27.72 3.42
CA PRO A 114 -6.06 29.15 3.67
C PRO A 114 -7.53 29.58 3.80
N GLU A 115 -8.51 28.68 3.64
CA GLU A 115 -9.94 28.99 3.83
C GLU A 115 -10.44 28.79 5.28
N ARG A 116 -9.55 28.60 6.26
CA ARG A 116 -9.95 28.54 7.67
C ARG A 116 -10.00 29.96 8.25
N PRO A 117 -11.15 30.43 8.78
CA PRO A 117 -11.26 31.72 9.46
C PRO A 117 -10.41 31.78 10.73
#